data_AF-A0A6L7NNB9-F1
#
_entry.id   AF-A0A6L7NNB9-F1
#
_cell.length_a   1.000
_cell.length_b   1.000
_cell.length_c   1.000
_cell.angle_alpha   90.00
_cell.angle_beta   90.00
_cell.angle_gamma   90.00
#
_symmetry.space_group_name_H-M   'P 1'
#
loop_
_entity.id
_entity.type
_entity.pdbx_description
1 polymer ?
#
loop_
_entity_poly.entity_id
_entity_poly.type
_entity_poly.pdbx_seq_one_letter_code
_entity_poly.pdbx_strand_id
1 'polypeptide(L)'
;MSSPAGDDNGGQALFSVGRDERPACTVCAQPVESGASAICSDCAEPFHLVMTREEAGKNCGEVWLSEEFLALQFGCARCLAAARGESPPPAVPAEEASGGRVRHEGRSARQIVRRRRR
;
A
#
# COMPACT_ATOMS: atom_id res chain seq x y z
N MET A 1 47.24 54.33 12.71
CA MET A 1 45.81 54.32 12.39
C MET A 1 45.61 53.49 11.13
N SER A 2 45.34 52.19 11.26
CA SER A 2 44.94 51.35 10.12
C SER A 2 44.11 50.17 10.65
N SER A 3 42.80 50.33 10.56
CA SER A 3 41.85 49.21 10.57
C SER A 3 41.78 48.58 9.18
N PRO A 4 41.50 47.28 9.11
CA PRO A 4 40.40 46.81 8.28
C PRO A 4 39.45 45.93 9.14
N ALA A 5 38.12 46.17 9.15
CA ALA A 5 37.17 45.55 8.22
C ALA A 5 37.46 44.05 8.07
N GLY A 6 36.75 43.11 8.69
CA GLY A 6 35.30 42.98 8.77
C GLY A 6 34.83 42.15 7.58
N ASP A 7 34.73 40.83 7.75
CA ASP A 7 33.98 39.95 6.83
C ASP A 7 33.43 38.74 7.61
N ASP A 8 32.14 38.86 7.91
CA ASP A 8 31.21 37.83 8.36
C ASP A 8 30.77 37.05 7.12
N ASN A 9 31.36 35.87 6.84
CA ASN A 9 30.83 34.98 5.81
C ASN A 9 31.35 33.55 5.95
N GLY A 10 30.55 32.66 6.54
CA GLY A 10 30.88 31.23 6.57
C GLY A 10 29.92 30.40 7.40
N GLY A 11 28.69 30.20 6.94
CA GLY A 11 27.78 29.31 7.68
C GLY A 11 26.48 28.88 6.99
N GLN A 12 26.26 29.19 5.71
CA GLN A 12 24.99 28.87 5.04
C GLN A 12 25.19 27.85 3.90
N ALA A 13 25.55 26.61 4.23
CA ALA A 13 25.51 25.51 3.26
C ALA A 13 25.44 24.14 3.97
N LEU A 14 24.32 23.80 4.63
CA LEU A 14 24.18 22.44 5.19
C LEU A 14 22.84 21.73 4.89
N PHE A 15 21.89 22.34 4.18
CA PHE A 15 20.62 21.66 3.89
C PHE A 15 20.16 21.85 2.45
N SER A 16 21.02 21.54 1.48
CA SER A 16 20.58 21.16 0.12
C SER A 16 19.95 19.77 0.18
N VAL A 17 18.83 19.63 0.89
CA VAL A 17 18.03 18.41 0.84
C VAL A 17 17.35 18.40 -0.52
N GLY A 18 17.82 17.56 -1.45
CA GLY A 18 17.18 17.35 -2.75
C GLY A 18 15.69 17.05 -2.53
N ARG A 19 14.83 17.98 -2.94
CA ARG A 19 13.44 18.07 -2.47
C ARG A 19 12.42 17.64 -3.53
N ASP A 20 12.81 16.79 -4.48
CA ASP A 20 11.97 16.40 -5.61
C ASP A 20 11.91 14.89 -5.88
N GLU A 21 12.56 14.06 -5.07
CA GLU A 21 12.44 12.61 -5.19
C GLU A 21 11.21 12.16 -4.38
N ARG A 22 10.04 12.15 -5.02
CA ARG A 22 8.85 11.53 -4.42
C ARG A 22 9.15 10.05 -4.20
N PRO A 23 9.08 9.55 -2.96
CA PRO A 23 9.35 8.14 -2.71
C PRO A 23 8.41 7.24 -3.54
N ALA A 24 8.94 6.11 -4.00
CA ALA A 24 8.16 5.14 -4.77
C ALA A 24 7.65 4.03 -3.85
N CYS A 25 6.40 3.58 -4.07
CA CYS A 25 5.84 2.48 -3.30
C CYS A 25 6.59 1.17 -3.56
N THR A 26 7.08 0.52 -2.52
CA THR A 26 7.80 -0.77 -2.62
C THR A 26 6.95 -1.93 -3.18
N VAL A 27 5.62 -1.78 -3.20
CA VAL A 27 4.68 -2.82 -3.65
C VAL A 27 4.27 -2.63 -5.12
N CYS A 28 3.91 -1.42 -5.53
CA CYS A 28 3.42 -1.15 -6.90
C CYS A 28 4.36 -0.30 -7.76
N ALA A 29 5.50 0.14 -7.21
CA ALA A 29 6.50 1.00 -7.85
C ALA A 29 5.96 2.36 -8.36
N GLN A 30 4.76 2.76 -7.95
CA GLN A 30 4.19 4.08 -8.28
C GLN A 30 4.59 5.11 -7.21
N PRO A 31 4.71 6.40 -7.56
CA PRO A 31 5.01 7.44 -6.59
C PRO A 31 3.95 7.48 -5.48
N VAL A 32 4.38 7.71 -4.24
CA VAL A 32 3.49 7.92 -3.11
C VAL A 32 3.35 9.42 -2.81
N GLU A 33 2.14 9.84 -2.46
CA GLU A 33 1.90 11.19 -1.93
C GLU A 33 2.22 11.19 -0.44
N SER A 34 2.84 12.26 0.07
CA SER A 34 3.27 12.34 1.48
C SER A 34 2.14 12.16 2.49
N GLY A 35 0.88 12.47 2.12
CA GLY A 35 -0.30 12.29 2.96
C GLY A 35 -1.02 10.94 2.84
N ALA A 36 -0.64 10.11 1.86
CA ALA A 36 -1.24 8.81 1.60
C ALA A 36 -0.18 7.71 1.54
N SER A 37 0.80 7.80 2.44
CA SER A 37 1.94 6.89 2.51
C SER A 37 2.34 6.58 3.94
N ALA A 38 2.94 5.41 4.15
CA ALA A 38 3.53 4.99 5.40
C ALA A 38 4.87 4.26 5.14
N ILE A 39 5.69 4.13 6.17
CA ILE A 39 6.96 3.37 6.13
C ILE A 39 6.73 2.00 6.74
N CYS A 40 7.15 0.95 6.05
CA CYS A 40 7.01 -0.42 6.56
C CYS A 40 8.00 -0.68 7.71
N SER A 41 7.50 -1.29 8.79
CA SER A 41 8.30 -1.62 9.97
C SER A 41 9.38 -2.69 9.72
N ASP A 42 9.20 -3.52 8.69
CA ASP A 42 10.12 -4.62 8.38
C ASP A 42 11.21 -4.22 7.37
N CYS A 43 10.82 -3.62 6.24
CA CYS A 43 11.76 -3.28 5.17
C CYS A 43 12.18 -1.81 5.16
N ALA A 44 11.62 -0.96 6.02
CA ALA A 44 11.87 0.48 6.08
C ALA A 44 11.58 1.26 4.78
N GLU A 45 10.87 0.64 3.83
CA GLU A 45 10.50 1.25 2.55
C GLU A 45 9.10 1.89 2.59
N PRO A 46 8.84 2.94 1.78
CA PRO A 46 7.55 3.59 1.70
C PRO A 46 6.52 2.76 0.92
N PHE A 47 5.24 2.85 1.32
CA PHE A 47 4.13 2.22 0.62
C PHE A 47 2.83 3.05 0.71
N HIS A 48 1.90 2.86 -0.22
CA HIS A 48 0.59 3.55 -0.17
C HIS A 48 -0.24 3.04 1.00
N LEU A 49 -0.68 3.97 1.85
CA LEU A 49 -1.61 3.72 2.94
C LEU A 49 -2.55 4.91 3.06
N VAL A 50 -3.84 4.66 2.96
CA VAL A 50 -4.88 5.65 3.20
C VAL A 50 -5.28 5.56 4.67
N MET A 51 -5.04 6.63 5.44
CA MET A 51 -5.34 6.64 6.88
C MET A 51 -6.83 6.81 7.18
N THR A 52 -7.58 7.41 6.26
CA THR A 52 -9.02 7.62 6.40
C THR A 52 -9.81 6.72 5.46
N ARG A 53 -10.99 6.27 5.89
CA ARG A 53 -11.85 5.40 5.07
C ARG A 53 -12.55 6.16 3.93
N GLU A 54 -12.64 7.48 4.06
CA GLU A 54 -13.38 8.36 3.15
C GLU A 54 -12.51 8.84 1.97
N GLU A 55 -11.18 8.75 2.10
CA GLU A 55 -10.26 9.07 1.02
C GLU A 55 -10.21 7.93 0.00
N ALA A 56 -10.45 8.28 -1.27
CA ALA A 56 -10.21 7.38 -2.38
C ALA A 56 -8.70 7.24 -2.59
N GLY A 57 -8.16 6.04 -2.42
CA GLY A 57 -6.73 5.79 -2.62
C GLY A 57 -6.38 4.31 -2.70
N LYS A 58 -5.12 4.04 -3.05
CA LYS A 58 -4.57 2.68 -3.07
C LYS A 58 -4.10 2.31 -1.67
N ASN A 59 -4.40 1.09 -1.23
CA ASN A 59 -3.82 0.52 -0.03
C ASN A 59 -2.91 -0.64 -0.44
N CYS A 60 -1.61 -0.44 -0.28
CA CYS A 60 -0.57 -1.42 -0.62
C CYS A 60 -0.02 -2.14 0.61
N GLY A 61 -0.69 -2.02 1.76
CA GLY A 61 -0.30 -2.64 3.01
C GLY A 61 -1.41 -2.56 4.04
N GLU A 62 -1.07 -2.94 5.26
CA GLU A 62 -1.98 -3.00 6.40
C GLU A 62 -1.36 -2.28 7.61
N VAL A 63 -2.23 -1.78 8.48
CA VAL A 63 -1.87 -1.21 9.78
C VAL A 63 -2.65 -1.91 10.88
N TRP A 64 -1.98 -2.31 11.95
CA TRP A 64 -2.61 -2.98 13.09
C TRP A 64 -2.00 -2.49 14.40
N LEU A 65 -2.75 -2.61 15.50
CA LEU A 65 -2.22 -2.39 16.84
C LEU A 65 -1.47 -3.64 17.30
N SER A 66 -0.19 -3.52 17.57
CA SER A 66 0.60 -4.58 18.20
C SER A 66 0.36 -4.57 19.71
N GLU A 67 -0.11 -5.68 20.26
CA GLU A 67 -0.33 -5.82 21.70
C GLU A 67 0.98 -5.92 22.49
N GLU A 68 2.05 -6.44 21.86
CA GLU A 68 3.37 -6.57 22.48
C GLU A 68 4.03 -5.21 22.71
N PHE A 69 3.97 -4.33 21.70
CA PHE A 69 4.61 -3.01 21.74
C PHE A 69 3.63 -1.88 22.08
N LEU A 70 2.34 -2.19 22.21
CA LEU A 70 1.24 -1.22 22.41
C LEU A 70 1.29 -0.05 21.41
N ALA A 71 1.67 -0.35 20.17
CA ALA A 71 1.93 0.62 19.12
C ALA A 71 1.35 0.17 17.77
N LEU A 72 1.05 1.13 16.89
CA LEU A 72 0.67 0.86 15.51
C LEU A 72 1.87 0.31 14.75
N GLN A 73 1.72 -0.85 14.14
CA GLN A 73 2.67 -1.42 13.21
C GLN A 73 2.17 -1.29 11.77
N PHE A 74 3.12 -1.12 10.85
CA PHE A 74 2.86 -0.87 9.44
C PHE A 74 3.55 -1.94 8.60
N GLY A 75 2.76 -2.74 7.89
CA GLY A 75 3.26 -3.82 7.03
C GLY A 75 2.92 -3.57 5.58
N CYS A 76 3.93 -3.54 4.70
CA CYS A 76 3.66 -3.56 3.26
C CYS A 76 3.21 -4.97 2.83
N ALA A 77 2.38 -5.06 1.79
CA ALA A 77 1.85 -6.34 1.32
C ALA A 77 2.96 -7.35 0.94
N ARG A 78 4.14 -6.87 0.53
CA ARG A 78 5.28 -7.72 0.19
C ARG A 78 5.87 -8.42 1.42
N CYS A 79 6.07 -7.70 2.52
CA CYS A 79 6.55 -8.30 3.77
C CYS A 79 5.49 -9.19 4.42
N LEU A 80 4.23 -8.76 4.37
CA LEU A 80 3.10 -9.53 4.91
C LEU A 80 2.90 -10.86 4.16
N ALA A 81 3.03 -10.87 2.83
CA ALA A 81 2.97 -12.11 2.04
C ALA A 81 4.12 -13.05 2.41
N ALA A 82 5.35 -12.53 2.49
CA ALA A 82 6.52 -13.31 2.88
C ALA A 82 6.37 -13.93 4.29
N ALA A 83 5.85 -13.18 5.26
CA ALA A 83 5.61 -13.65 6.62
C ALA A 83 4.56 -14.77 6.68
N ARG A 84 3.59 -14.80 5.76
CA ARG A 84 2.55 -15.85 5.66
C ARG A 84 3.03 -17.10 4.90
N GLY A 85 4.23 -17.08 4.35
CA GLY A 85 4.71 -18.13 3.45
C GLY A 85 4.00 -18.14 2.10
N GLU A 86 3.26 -17.08 1.77
CA GLU A 86 2.63 -16.90 0.47
C GLU A 86 3.73 -16.45 -0.50
N SER A 87 4.01 -17.27 -1.52
CA SER A 87 4.86 -16.79 -2.62
C SER A 87 4.14 -15.63 -3.30
N PRO A 88 4.81 -14.51 -3.61
CA PRO A 88 4.15 -13.38 -4.25
C PRO A 88 3.43 -13.89 -5.50
N PRO A 89 2.13 -13.58 -5.67
CA PRO A 89 1.45 -13.98 -6.89
C PRO A 89 2.26 -13.40 -8.05
N PRO A 90 2.56 -14.18 -9.11
CA PRO A 90 3.22 -13.63 -10.28
C PRO A 90 2.41 -12.40 -10.70
N ALA A 91 3.10 -11.30 -11.01
CA ALA A 91 2.50 -10.05 -11.45
C ALA A 91 1.75 -10.29 -12.77
N VAL A 92 0.54 -10.84 -12.68
CA VAL A 92 -0.35 -11.00 -13.81
C VAL A 92 -1.02 -9.65 -14.02
N PRO A 93 -0.88 -9.03 -15.21
CA PRO A 93 -1.58 -7.80 -15.54
C PRO A 93 -3.09 -8.02 -15.36
N ALA A 94 -3.77 -6.96 -14.90
CA ALA A 94 -5.16 -6.94 -14.44
C ALA A 94 -6.22 -7.12 -15.55
N GLU A 95 -6.06 -8.08 -16.46
CA GLU A 95 -6.96 -8.31 -17.59
C GLU A 95 -7.78 -9.60 -17.49
N GLU A 96 -7.64 -10.42 -16.43
CA GLU A 96 -8.46 -11.63 -16.28
C GLU A 96 -9.19 -11.70 -14.93
N ALA A 97 -9.82 -10.58 -14.54
CA ALA A 97 -10.99 -10.63 -13.66
C ALA A 97 -12.26 -11.02 -14.46
N SER A 98 -12.17 -12.00 -15.35
CA SER A 98 -13.35 -12.61 -15.96
C SER A 98 -13.79 -13.77 -15.07
N GLY A 99 -14.29 -13.41 -13.89
CA GLY A 99 -15.07 -14.31 -13.05
C GLY A 99 -16.28 -14.78 -13.84
N GLY A 100 -16.18 -15.96 -14.44
CA GLY A 100 -17.26 -16.61 -15.15
C GLY A 100 -18.48 -16.74 -14.26
N ARG A 101 -19.54 -15.99 -14.57
CA ARG A 101 -20.86 -16.22 -13.97
C ARG A 101 -21.31 -17.62 -14.40
N VAL A 102 -21.27 -18.57 -13.48
CA VAL A 102 -21.90 -19.88 -13.68
C VAL A 102 -23.41 -19.64 -13.87
N ARG A 103 -23.88 -19.71 -15.12
CA ARG A 103 -25.30 -19.79 -15.43
C ARG A 103 -25.77 -21.17 -15.00
N HIS A 104 -26.50 -21.24 -13.88
CA HIS A 104 -27.30 -22.42 -13.58
C HIS A 104 -28.42 -22.54 -14.62
N GLU A 105 -28.23 -23.42 -15.60
CA GLU A 105 -29.32 -23.83 -16.48
C GLU A 105 -30.35 -24.65 -15.69
N GLY A 106 -31.49 -24.00 -15.44
CA GLY A 106 -32.81 -24.61 -15.59
C GLY A 106 -33.09 -25.89 -14.82
N ARG A 107 -33.36 -25.78 -13.52
CA ARG A 107 -34.41 -26.61 -12.89
C ARG A 107 -35.54 -25.69 -12.45
N SER A 108 -36.56 -25.59 -13.30
CA SER A 108 -37.79 -24.88 -12.98
C SER A 108 -38.43 -25.50 -11.74
N ALA A 109 -38.87 -24.66 -10.78
CA ALA A 109 -39.60 -25.11 -9.59
C ALA A 109 -40.81 -26.02 -9.94
N ARG A 110 -41.43 -25.82 -11.11
CA ARG A 110 -42.52 -26.69 -11.60
C ARG A 110 -42.08 -28.14 -11.83
N GLN A 111 -40.82 -28.36 -12.20
CA GLN A 111 -40.24 -29.68 -12.43
C GLN A 111 -40.03 -30.44 -11.11
N ILE A 112 -39.68 -29.73 -10.03
CA ILE A 112 -39.51 -30.29 -8.69
C ILE A 112 -40.87 -30.73 -8.11
N VAL A 113 -41.91 -29.91 -8.27
CA VAL A 113 -43.25 -30.21 -7.72
C VAL A 113 -43.89 -31.43 -8.39
N ARG A 114 -43.70 -31.62 -9.70
CA ARG A 114 -44.26 -32.79 -10.42
C ARG A 114 -43.66 -34.13 -9.97
N ARG A 115 -42.41 -34.14 -9.49
CA ARG A 115 -41.73 -35.38 -9.08
C ARG A 115 -42.18 -35.90 -7.71
N ARG A 116 -42.70 -35.03 -6.83
CA ARG A 116 -43.18 -35.38 -5.48
C ARG A 116 -44.61 -35.95 -5.45
N ARG A 117 -45.31 -36.02 -6.58
CA ARG A 117 -46.69 -36.52 -6.67
C ARG A 117 -46.79 -37.89 -7.36
N ARG A 118 -45.67 -38.59 -7.56
CA ARG A 118 -45.64 -39.98 -7.99
C ARG A 118 -45.24 -40.87 -6.84
#